data_AF-A0A8G0KU33-F1
#
_entry.id   AF-A0A8G0KU33-F1
#
_cell.length_a   1.000
_cell.length_b   1.000
_cell.length_c   1.000
_cell.angle_alpha   90.00
_cell.angle_beta   90.00
_cell.angle_gamma   90.00
#
_symmetry.space_group_name_H-M   'P 1'
#
loop_
_entity.id
_entity.type
_entity.pdbx_description
1 polymer ?
#
loop_
_entity_poly.entity_id
_entity_poly.type
_entity_poly.pdbx_seq_one_letter_code
_entity_poly.pdbx_strand_id
1 'polypeptide(L)'
;MSAFIASAGKLGAPLGHDFCCISLSDLMTPWTTIENRIQAAAKGDFVTSLYNPRSKKRFWQLNRFKEIFLEHRSPSTPVAVIRQVTRPDEHIILTTLGEFDTQIVDMFSLVMIGNSQTYQFQNFLVTPRGYLARKPHTGQEIQDESFRQIEQNLKRTDLSKEDRWAVMRCIHTTADFEYENLYLSNNDSIKNGMIISKTEEPLLPM
;
A
#
# COMPACT_ATOMS: atom_id res chain seq x y z
N MET A 1 -3.83 -23.62 10.71
CA MET A 1 -3.26 -22.29 10.39
C MET A 1 -3.34 -22.09 8.89
N SER A 2 -3.65 -20.88 8.41
CA SER A 2 -3.71 -20.61 6.96
C SER A 2 -2.30 -20.60 6.35
N ALA A 3 -2.17 -20.98 5.08
CA ALA A 3 -0.87 -21.18 4.42
C ALA A 3 -0.02 -19.90 4.42
N PHE A 4 -0.62 -18.73 4.19
CA PHE A 4 0.13 -17.46 4.17
C PHE A 4 0.76 -17.09 5.52
N ILE A 5 0.10 -17.40 6.64
CA ILE A 5 0.64 -17.18 7.98
C ILE A 5 1.76 -18.18 8.27
N ALA A 6 1.55 -19.45 7.90
CA ALA A 6 2.59 -20.47 8.04
C ALA A 6 3.85 -20.11 7.23
N SER A 7 3.66 -19.66 5.99
CA SER A 7 4.74 -19.18 5.13
C SER A 7 5.43 -17.94 5.73
N ALA A 8 4.67 -16.97 6.22
CA ALA A 8 5.26 -15.79 6.86
C ALA A 8 6.16 -16.15 8.05
N GLY A 9 5.74 -17.12 8.89
CA GLY A 9 6.55 -17.63 10.00
C GLY A 9 7.87 -18.29 9.56
N LYS A 10 7.95 -18.79 8.32
CA LYS A 10 9.19 -19.33 7.72
C LYS A 10 10.05 -18.25 7.05
N LEU A 11 9.41 -17.20 6.55
CA LEU A 11 10.06 -16.13 5.80
C LEU A 11 10.60 -15.00 6.69
N GLY A 12 10.24 -14.94 7.97
CA GLY A 12 10.64 -13.87 8.88
C GLY A 12 9.47 -12.94 9.20
N ALA A 13 9.50 -11.71 8.68
CA ALA A 13 8.47 -10.70 8.94
C ALA A 13 7.93 -10.02 7.65
N PRO A 14 7.54 -10.78 6.60
CA PRO A 14 7.04 -10.17 5.37
C PRO A 14 5.67 -9.51 5.52
N LEU A 15 4.86 -9.93 6.53
CA LEU A 15 3.52 -9.38 6.79
C LEU A 15 3.53 -8.30 7.87
N GLY A 16 4.63 -7.56 8.00
CA GLY A 16 4.77 -6.49 8.99
C GLY A 16 3.95 -5.22 8.69
N HIS A 17 3.36 -5.13 7.50
CA HIS A 17 2.52 -4.01 7.06
C HIS A 17 1.24 -4.54 6.39
N ASP A 18 0.39 -3.64 5.92
CA ASP A 18 -0.81 -3.93 5.14
C ASP A 18 -0.53 -4.99 4.06
N PHE A 19 -1.36 -6.03 4.07
CA PHE A 19 -1.25 -7.16 3.17
C PHE A 19 -2.61 -7.61 2.68
N CYS A 20 -2.63 -8.35 1.58
CA CYS A 20 -3.83 -8.99 1.07
C CYS A 20 -3.54 -10.42 0.57
N CYS A 21 -4.59 -11.22 0.47
CA CYS A 21 -4.55 -12.55 -0.11
C CYS A 21 -5.44 -12.57 -1.36
N ILE A 22 -4.90 -13.01 -2.50
CA ILE A 22 -5.64 -13.10 -3.76
C ILE A 22 -5.57 -14.53 -4.28
N SER A 23 -6.71 -15.11 -4.65
CA SER A 23 -6.75 -16.37 -5.39
C SER A 23 -6.72 -16.08 -6.89
N LEU A 24 -5.83 -16.75 -7.64
CA LEU A 24 -5.79 -16.68 -9.10
C LEU A 24 -6.70 -17.72 -9.79
N SER A 25 -7.57 -18.39 -9.02
CA SER A 25 -8.54 -19.33 -9.58
C SER A 25 -9.76 -18.60 -10.14
N ASP A 26 -9.89 -18.61 -11.46
CA ASP A 26 -11.01 -18.06 -12.23
C ASP A 26 -12.20 -19.02 -12.41
N LEU A 27 -12.15 -20.20 -11.80
CA LEU A 27 -13.20 -21.24 -11.94
C LEU A 27 -14.62 -20.75 -11.60
N MET A 28 -14.75 -19.91 -10.56
CA MET A 28 -16.03 -19.35 -10.10
C MET A 28 -15.98 -17.82 -9.98
N THR A 29 -14.87 -17.20 -10.37
CA THR A 29 -14.68 -15.75 -10.27
C THR A 29 -14.18 -15.26 -11.61
N PRO A 30 -14.92 -14.37 -12.30
CA PRO A 30 -14.47 -13.82 -13.57
C PRO A 30 -13.06 -13.23 -13.45
N TRP A 31 -12.23 -13.48 -14.47
CA TRP A 31 -10.86 -12.98 -14.49
C TRP A 31 -10.79 -11.45 -14.30
N THR A 32 -11.72 -10.71 -14.90
CA THR A 32 -11.82 -9.25 -14.77
C THR A 32 -11.90 -8.79 -13.31
N THR A 33 -12.65 -9.50 -12.46
CA THR A 33 -12.72 -9.23 -11.02
C THR A 33 -11.40 -9.53 -10.32
N ILE A 34 -10.71 -10.61 -10.72
CA ILE A 34 -9.39 -10.96 -10.17
C ILE A 34 -8.36 -9.92 -10.58
N GLU A 35 -8.32 -9.53 -11.84
CA GLU A 35 -7.41 -8.51 -12.38
C GLU A 35 -7.60 -7.16 -11.69
N ASN A 36 -8.85 -6.73 -11.46
CA ASN A 36 -9.13 -5.52 -10.68
C ASN A 36 -8.57 -5.59 -9.25
N ARG A 37 -8.62 -6.76 -8.59
CA ARG A 37 -8.01 -6.95 -7.25
C ARG A 37 -6.49 -6.89 -7.33
N ILE A 38 -5.89 -7.46 -8.36
CA ILE A 38 -4.44 -7.42 -8.61
C ILE A 38 -3.99 -5.97 -8.80
N GLN A 39 -4.67 -5.22 -9.67
CA GLN A 39 -4.40 -3.80 -9.91
C GLN A 39 -4.56 -2.97 -8.63
N ALA A 40 -5.63 -3.21 -7.85
CA ALA A 40 -5.83 -2.52 -6.58
C ALA A 40 -4.73 -2.83 -5.55
N ALA A 41 -4.30 -4.09 -5.44
CA ALA A 41 -3.21 -4.48 -4.55
C ALA A 41 -1.86 -3.88 -4.99
N ALA A 42 -1.60 -3.87 -6.30
CA ALA A 42 -0.43 -3.23 -6.87
C ALA A 42 -0.45 -1.72 -6.62
N LYS A 43 -1.54 -1.03 -6.94
CA LYS A 43 -1.67 0.41 -6.69
C LYS A 43 -1.60 0.79 -5.20
N GLY A 44 -2.17 -0.02 -4.32
CA GLY A 44 -2.26 0.24 -2.88
C GLY A 44 -1.03 -0.14 -2.05
N ASP A 45 0.09 -0.50 -2.68
CA ASP A 45 1.32 -0.92 -2.00
C ASP A 45 1.19 -2.08 -0.99
N PHE A 46 0.29 -3.03 -1.26
CA PHE A 46 0.08 -4.18 -0.38
C PHE A 46 1.13 -5.27 -0.57
N VAL A 47 1.59 -5.87 0.54
CA VAL A 47 2.22 -7.19 0.51
C VAL A 47 1.18 -8.20 0.05
N THR A 48 1.46 -8.97 -0.99
CA THR A 48 0.43 -9.77 -1.67
C THR A 48 0.77 -11.25 -1.63
N SER A 49 -0.11 -12.05 -1.02
CA SER A 49 -0.02 -13.52 -1.01
C SER A 49 -0.98 -14.14 -2.02
N LEU A 50 -0.46 -14.97 -2.92
CA LEU A 50 -1.21 -15.62 -3.98
C LEU A 50 -1.56 -17.07 -3.66
N TYR A 51 -2.86 -17.34 -3.69
CA TYR A 51 -3.44 -18.67 -3.62
C TYR A 51 -3.78 -19.19 -5.02
N ASN A 52 -3.70 -20.51 -5.17
CA ASN A 52 -3.98 -21.20 -6.43
C ASN A 52 -3.23 -20.58 -7.63
N PRO A 53 -1.94 -20.20 -7.48
CA PRO A 53 -1.26 -19.32 -8.42
C PRO A 53 -1.11 -19.95 -9.81
N ARG A 54 -1.01 -21.28 -9.89
CA ARG A 54 -0.88 -22.02 -11.15
C ARG A 54 -1.60 -23.36 -11.07
N SER A 55 -2.03 -23.87 -12.23
CA SER A 55 -2.45 -25.26 -12.42
C SER A 55 -2.21 -25.67 -13.88
N LYS A 56 -2.50 -26.94 -14.24
CA LYS A 56 -2.44 -27.38 -15.65
C LYS A 56 -3.31 -26.52 -16.59
N LYS A 57 -4.47 -26.06 -16.11
CA LYS A 57 -5.40 -25.22 -16.89
C LYS A 57 -5.12 -23.72 -16.73
N ARG A 58 -4.51 -23.31 -15.61
CA ARG A 58 -4.22 -21.91 -15.27
C ARG A 58 -2.71 -21.64 -15.41
N PHE A 59 -2.28 -21.36 -16.63
CA PHE A 59 -0.86 -21.24 -16.98
C PHE A 59 -0.43 -19.80 -17.31
N TRP A 60 -1.36 -18.89 -17.57
CA TRP A 60 -1.06 -17.52 -18.02
C TRP A 60 -1.38 -16.46 -16.95
N GLN A 61 -2.32 -16.73 -16.04
CA GLN A 61 -2.80 -15.78 -15.02
C GLN A 61 -1.67 -15.24 -14.13
N LEU A 62 -0.71 -16.10 -13.75
CA LEU A 62 0.44 -15.70 -12.93
C LEU A 62 1.43 -14.80 -13.70
N ASN A 63 1.59 -15.01 -15.00
CA ASN A 63 2.37 -14.10 -15.85
C ASN A 63 1.68 -12.74 -15.94
N ARG A 64 0.36 -12.73 -16.16
CA ARG A 64 -0.42 -11.48 -16.18
C ARG A 64 -0.35 -10.74 -14.85
N PHE A 65 -0.41 -11.46 -13.73
CA PHE A 65 -0.16 -10.88 -12.40
C PHE A 65 1.21 -10.20 -12.33
N LYS A 66 2.27 -10.89 -12.77
CA LYS A 66 3.65 -10.38 -12.74
C LYS A 66 3.80 -9.11 -13.59
N GLU A 67 3.21 -9.07 -14.78
CA GLU A 67 3.18 -7.90 -15.65
C GLU A 67 2.58 -6.68 -14.93
N ILE A 68 1.37 -6.82 -14.37
CA ILE A 68 0.69 -5.73 -13.67
C ILE A 68 1.51 -5.25 -12.47
N PHE A 69 2.12 -6.17 -11.71
CA PHE A 69 2.94 -5.77 -10.57
C PHE A 69 4.20 -5.02 -11.01
N LEU A 70 4.82 -5.38 -12.13
CA LEU A 70 5.99 -4.67 -12.67
C LEU A 70 5.66 -3.24 -13.15
N GLU A 71 4.40 -2.93 -13.44
CA GLU A 71 3.97 -1.55 -13.74
C GLU A 71 3.96 -0.64 -12.49
N HIS A 72 3.90 -1.23 -11.28
CA HIS A 72 3.72 -0.50 -10.01
C HIS A 72 4.81 -0.76 -8.96
N ARG A 73 5.72 -1.70 -9.21
CA ARG A 73 6.77 -2.13 -8.28
C ARG A 73 8.11 -2.18 -8.96
N SER A 74 9.16 -1.97 -8.17
CA SER A 74 10.52 -2.21 -8.62
C SER A 74 10.69 -3.68 -9.04
N PRO A 75 11.41 -3.97 -10.14
CA PRO A 75 11.85 -5.32 -10.46
C PRO A 75 12.65 -5.98 -9.33
N SER A 76 13.29 -5.18 -8.46
CA SER A 76 14.03 -5.68 -7.29
C SER A 76 13.15 -6.08 -6.10
N THR A 77 11.83 -5.87 -6.16
CA THR A 77 10.92 -6.20 -5.05
C THR A 77 11.01 -7.68 -4.70
N PRO A 78 11.22 -8.05 -3.43
CA PRO A 78 11.35 -9.46 -3.04
C PRO A 78 10.11 -10.29 -3.32
N VAL A 79 10.32 -11.50 -3.82
CA VAL A 79 9.31 -12.53 -4.06
C VAL A 79 9.75 -13.83 -3.40
N ALA A 80 8.82 -14.51 -2.74
CA ALA A 80 9.01 -15.83 -2.19
C ALA A 80 8.05 -16.84 -2.82
N VAL A 81 8.57 -17.97 -3.30
CA VAL A 81 7.78 -19.13 -3.69
C VAL A 81 7.94 -20.19 -2.61
N ILE A 82 6.82 -20.56 -1.98
CA ILE A 82 6.76 -21.46 -0.84
C ILE A 82 5.93 -22.66 -1.23
N ARG A 83 6.59 -23.79 -1.45
CA ARG A 83 5.95 -25.04 -1.82
C ARG A 83 5.80 -25.94 -0.60
N GLN A 84 4.62 -26.56 -0.45
CA GLN A 84 4.37 -27.58 0.59
C GLN A 84 4.70 -27.10 2.02
N VAL A 85 4.38 -25.84 2.35
CA VAL A 85 4.65 -25.28 3.68
C VAL A 85 4.13 -26.19 4.80
N THR A 86 4.96 -26.38 5.82
CA THR A 86 4.77 -27.27 6.98
C THR A 86 4.61 -28.75 6.65
N ARG A 87 5.02 -29.20 5.46
CA ARG A 87 5.04 -30.62 5.06
C ARG A 87 6.47 -31.09 4.81
N PRO A 88 6.73 -32.42 4.74
CA PRO A 88 8.09 -32.94 4.54
C PRO A 88 8.80 -32.42 3.29
N ASP A 89 8.06 -32.17 2.20
CA ASP A 89 8.60 -31.67 0.93
C ASP A 89 8.62 -30.13 0.86
N GLU A 90 8.67 -29.44 2.00
CA GLU A 90 8.74 -27.98 2.07
C GLU A 90 9.96 -27.45 1.31
N HIS A 91 9.74 -26.48 0.43
CA HIS A 91 10.80 -25.82 -0.31
C HIS A 91 10.49 -24.34 -0.48
N ILE A 92 11.46 -23.49 -0.15
CA ILE A 92 11.34 -22.03 -0.22
C ILE A 92 12.39 -21.48 -1.18
N ILE A 93 11.94 -20.71 -2.16
CA ILE A 93 12.80 -19.97 -3.09
C ILE A 93 12.56 -18.49 -2.84
N LEU A 94 13.64 -17.75 -2.54
CA LEU A 94 13.64 -16.30 -2.55
C LEU A 94 14.22 -15.80 -3.88
N THR A 95 13.55 -14.83 -4.47
CA THR A 95 13.92 -14.18 -5.72
C THR A 95 13.41 -12.74 -5.73
N THR A 96 13.49 -12.06 -6.87
CA THR A 96 12.97 -10.72 -7.09
C THR A 96 11.84 -10.75 -8.12
N LEU A 97 10.99 -9.72 -8.14
CA LEU A 97 9.87 -9.64 -9.07
C LEU A 97 10.32 -9.70 -10.54
N GLY A 98 11.46 -9.09 -10.88
CA GLY A 98 12.05 -9.12 -12.22
C GLY A 98 12.50 -10.53 -12.61
N GLU A 99 13.24 -11.19 -11.71
CA GLU A 99 13.83 -12.52 -11.95
C GLU A 99 12.85 -13.68 -11.71
N PHE A 100 11.67 -13.41 -11.15
CA PHE A 100 10.70 -14.43 -10.80
C PHE A 100 10.21 -15.20 -12.02
N ASP A 101 10.70 -16.42 -12.20
CA ASP A 101 10.19 -17.37 -13.19
C ASP A 101 8.90 -18.02 -12.69
N THR A 102 7.78 -17.76 -13.38
CA THR A 102 6.47 -18.29 -13.00
C THR A 102 6.33 -19.80 -13.24
N GLN A 103 7.28 -20.44 -13.93
CA GLN A 103 7.26 -21.88 -14.22
C GLN A 103 7.65 -22.74 -13.02
N ILE A 104 8.36 -22.18 -12.02
CA ILE A 104 8.75 -22.90 -10.80
C ILE A 104 7.58 -23.11 -9.83
N VAL A 105 6.42 -22.50 -10.11
CA VAL A 105 5.23 -22.51 -9.26
C VAL A 105 4.28 -23.61 -9.69
N ASP A 106 3.79 -24.41 -8.74
CA ASP A 106 2.79 -25.45 -8.97
C ASP A 106 1.53 -25.27 -8.10
N MET A 107 0.63 -26.27 -8.11
CA MET A 107 -0.61 -26.21 -7.34
C MET A 107 -0.42 -26.32 -5.81
N PHE A 108 0.76 -26.69 -5.34
CA PHE A 108 1.12 -26.77 -3.91
C PHE A 108 1.95 -25.58 -3.45
N SER A 109 2.09 -24.58 -4.31
CA SER A 109 2.89 -23.40 -4.07
C SER A 109 2.00 -22.23 -3.63
N LEU A 110 2.49 -21.47 -2.65
CA LEU A 110 2.07 -20.12 -2.33
C LEU A 110 3.14 -19.17 -2.89
N VAL A 111 2.73 -18.05 -3.49
CA VAL A 111 3.67 -16.99 -3.89
C VAL A 111 3.40 -15.75 -3.04
N MET A 112 4.44 -15.16 -2.45
CA MET A 112 4.33 -13.93 -1.67
C MET A 112 5.21 -12.85 -2.28
N ILE A 113 4.62 -11.69 -2.56
CA ILE A 113 5.30 -10.54 -3.16
C ILE A 113 5.33 -9.42 -2.11
N GLY A 114 6.52 -8.91 -1.84
CA GLY A 114 6.70 -7.76 -0.96
C GLY A 114 6.04 -6.48 -1.49
N ASN A 115 5.87 -5.51 -0.61
CA ASN A 115 5.58 -4.13 -1.00
C ASN A 115 6.86 -3.34 -1.31
N SER A 116 6.72 -2.04 -1.58
CA SER A 116 7.83 -1.15 -1.91
C SER A 116 8.91 -1.04 -0.83
N GLN A 117 8.58 -1.35 0.44
CA GLN A 117 9.49 -1.27 1.59
C GLN A 117 10.01 -2.63 2.03
N THR A 118 9.57 -3.72 1.38
CA THR A 118 10.04 -5.07 1.72
C THR A 118 11.45 -5.26 1.22
N TYR A 119 12.34 -5.76 2.07
CA TYR A 119 13.70 -6.10 1.70
C TYR A 119 14.10 -7.48 2.25
N GLN A 120 15.15 -8.04 1.66
CA GLN A 120 15.74 -9.28 2.13
C GLN A 120 16.85 -8.96 3.14
N PHE A 121 16.76 -9.53 4.33
CA PHE A 121 17.81 -9.52 5.35
C PHE A 121 18.30 -10.95 5.55
N GLN A 122 19.52 -11.24 5.08
CA GLN A 122 20.06 -12.61 5.02
C GLN A 122 19.09 -13.53 4.25
N ASN A 123 18.56 -14.56 4.91
CA ASN A 123 17.60 -15.51 4.31
C ASN A 123 16.14 -15.20 4.69
N PHE A 124 15.88 -14.01 5.22
CA PHE A 124 14.54 -13.59 5.67
C PHE A 124 14.04 -12.38 4.88
N LEU A 125 12.72 -12.30 4.73
CA LEU A 125 12.03 -11.14 4.21
C LEU A 125 11.50 -10.30 5.38
N VAL A 126 11.74 -9.00 5.30
CA VAL A 126 11.33 -8.03 6.30
C VAL A 126 10.55 -6.92 5.63
N THR A 127 9.32 -6.72 6.10
CA THR A 127 8.53 -5.52 5.80
C THR A 127 8.45 -4.69 7.08
N PRO A 128 9.19 -3.58 7.18
CA PRO A 128 9.21 -2.74 8.37
C PRO A 128 7.82 -2.23 8.77
N ARG A 129 7.62 -2.03 10.07
CA ARG A 129 6.45 -1.32 10.58
C ARG A 129 6.68 0.19 10.47
N GLY A 130 5.78 0.88 9.77
CA GLY A 130 5.83 2.32 9.55
C GLY A 130 6.74 2.73 8.39
N TYR A 131 6.69 4.01 8.03
CA TYR A 131 7.52 4.56 6.97
C TYR A 131 8.99 4.60 7.40
N LEU A 132 9.86 3.88 6.69
CA LEU A 132 11.31 3.91 6.91
C LEU A 132 11.90 5.33 6.87
N ALA A 133 11.20 6.28 6.25
CA ALA A 133 11.66 7.65 6.06
C ALA A 133 11.46 8.57 7.29
N ARG A 134 10.40 8.39 8.10
CA ARG A 134 10.12 9.23 9.29
C ARG A 134 8.88 8.70 10.03
N LYS A 135 8.97 8.50 11.34
CA LYS A 135 7.76 8.47 12.19
C LYS A 135 7.36 9.91 12.48
N PRO A 136 6.10 10.32 12.23
CA PRO A 136 5.65 11.62 12.71
C PRO A 136 5.77 11.63 14.25
N HIS A 137 6.36 12.69 14.79
CA HIS A 137 6.61 12.82 16.22
C HIS A 137 5.39 13.40 16.96
N THR A 138 4.46 14.04 16.23
CA THR A 138 3.27 14.67 16.80
C THR A 138 2.04 14.46 15.91
N GLY A 139 0.85 14.57 16.50
CA GLY A 139 -0.41 14.58 15.74
C GLY A 139 -0.50 15.75 14.76
N GLN A 140 0.18 16.86 15.04
CA GLN A 140 0.25 18.01 14.13
C GLN A 140 0.96 17.65 12.83
N GLU A 141 2.09 16.92 12.90
CA GLU A 141 2.81 16.49 11.69
C GLU A 141 1.96 15.58 10.79
N ILE A 142 1.11 14.74 11.38
CA ILE A 142 0.17 13.88 10.63
C ILE A 142 -0.89 14.74 9.93
N GLN A 143 -1.44 15.71 10.64
CA GLN A 143 -2.44 16.62 10.10
C GLN A 143 -1.88 17.48 8.97
N ASP A 144 -0.68 18.04 9.15
CA ASP A 144 -0.02 18.90 8.17
C ASP A 144 0.28 18.14 6.86
N GLU A 145 0.78 16.91 6.96
CA GLU A 145 1.05 16.08 5.79
C GLU A 145 -0.25 15.66 5.08
N SER A 146 -1.31 15.36 5.83
CA SER A 146 -2.62 15.08 5.24
C SER A 146 -3.18 16.30 4.50
N PHE A 147 -3.11 17.50 5.07
CA PHE A 147 -3.53 18.72 4.39
C PHE A 147 -2.71 19.00 3.14
N ARG A 148 -1.39 18.77 3.19
CA ARG A 148 -0.52 18.90 2.02
C ARG A 148 -0.95 17.98 0.89
N GLN A 149 -1.26 16.71 1.19
CA GLN A 149 -1.72 15.75 0.19
C GLN A 149 -3.09 16.11 -0.36
N ILE A 150 -4.02 16.57 0.49
CA ILE A 150 -5.33 17.05 0.04
C ILE A 150 -5.16 18.24 -0.89
N GLU A 151 -4.36 19.23 -0.51
CA GLU A 151 -4.12 20.44 -1.30
C GLU A 151 -3.57 20.12 -2.69
N GLN A 152 -2.65 19.15 -2.80
CA GLN A 152 -2.10 18.69 -4.09
C GLN A 152 -3.14 18.02 -5.01
N ASN A 153 -4.22 17.50 -4.44
CA ASN A 153 -5.26 16.77 -5.16
C ASN A 153 -6.56 17.56 -5.33
N LEU A 154 -6.66 18.76 -4.72
CA LEU A 154 -7.77 19.69 -4.96
C LEU A 154 -7.78 20.14 -6.43
N LYS A 155 -8.96 20.15 -7.04
CA LYS A 155 -9.16 20.55 -8.44
C LYS A 155 -9.66 22.00 -8.56
N ARG A 156 -10.30 22.54 -7.52
CA ARG A 156 -10.81 23.91 -7.46
C ARG A 156 -9.69 24.90 -7.23
N THR A 157 -9.68 25.90 -8.09
CA THR A 157 -8.70 27.00 -8.06
C THR A 157 -9.35 28.33 -7.66
N ASP A 158 -10.67 28.36 -7.53
CA ASP A 158 -11.49 29.54 -7.24
C ASP A 158 -11.65 29.84 -5.73
N LEU A 159 -11.18 28.94 -4.86
CA LEU A 159 -11.31 29.08 -3.41
C LEU A 159 -10.33 30.12 -2.83
N SER A 160 -10.85 30.98 -1.95
CA SER A 160 -10.03 31.82 -1.06
C SER A 160 -9.15 30.96 -0.15
N LYS A 161 -8.18 31.57 0.55
CA LYS A 161 -7.30 30.83 1.46
C LYS A 161 -8.09 30.23 2.63
N GLU A 162 -9.05 30.98 3.14
CA GLU A 162 -9.94 30.60 4.25
C GLU A 162 -10.87 29.46 3.82
N ASP A 163 -11.49 29.59 2.65
CA ASP A 163 -12.36 28.56 2.10
C ASP A 163 -11.62 27.27 1.79
N ARG A 164 -10.41 27.40 1.23
CA ARG A 164 -9.53 26.27 0.97
C ARG A 164 -9.21 25.53 2.27
N TRP A 165 -8.92 26.24 3.35
CA TRP A 165 -8.71 25.61 4.66
C TRP A 165 -9.94 24.84 5.14
N ALA A 166 -11.14 25.43 5.04
CA ALA A 166 -12.38 24.78 5.45
C ALA A 166 -12.66 23.50 4.65
N VAL A 167 -12.49 23.56 3.32
CA VAL A 167 -12.63 22.39 2.43
C VAL A 167 -11.64 21.29 2.81
N MET A 168 -10.35 21.63 2.99
CA MET A 168 -9.34 20.65 3.39
C MET A 168 -9.65 19.99 4.73
N ARG A 169 -10.22 20.72 5.70
CA ARG A 169 -10.66 20.15 6.99
C ARG A 169 -11.80 19.15 6.84
N CYS A 170 -12.78 19.45 5.97
CA CYS A 170 -13.86 18.52 5.66
C CYS A 170 -13.30 17.24 5.04
N ILE A 171 -12.50 17.37 3.98
CA ILE A 171 -11.89 16.22 3.28
C ILE A 171 -10.99 15.41 4.21
N HIS A 172 -10.20 16.05 5.08
CA HIS A 172 -9.35 15.34 6.05
C HIS A 172 -10.16 14.48 7.03
N THR A 173 -11.34 14.95 7.42
CA THR A 173 -12.22 14.24 8.35
C THR A 173 -12.97 13.09 7.67
N THR A 174 -13.33 13.25 6.40
CA THR A 174 -14.15 12.28 5.65
C THR A 174 -13.36 11.36 4.73
N ALA A 175 -12.12 11.71 4.41
CA ALA A 175 -11.30 11.15 3.34
C ALA A 175 -11.97 11.17 1.95
N ASP A 176 -12.92 12.09 1.74
CA ASP A 176 -13.74 12.17 0.52
C ASP A 176 -13.54 13.51 -0.19
N PHE A 177 -12.94 13.46 -1.38
CA PHE A 177 -12.65 14.64 -2.20
C PHE A 177 -13.89 15.24 -2.88
N GLU A 178 -15.04 14.55 -2.90
CA GLU A 178 -16.27 15.11 -3.46
C GLU A 178 -16.75 16.36 -2.69
N TYR A 179 -16.36 16.49 -1.42
CA TYR A 179 -16.65 17.66 -0.58
C TYR A 179 -16.14 18.98 -1.15
N GLU A 180 -15.12 18.95 -2.01
CA GLU A 180 -14.66 20.14 -2.74
C GLU A 180 -15.78 20.76 -3.60
N ASN A 181 -16.61 19.93 -4.23
CA ASN A 181 -17.71 20.35 -5.09
C ASN A 181 -18.98 20.70 -4.30
N LEU A 182 -19.11 20.16 -3.09
CA LEU A 182 -20.24 20.41 -2.19
C LEU A 182 -20.06 21.69 -1.37
N TYR A 183 -18.85 22.25 -1.35
CA TYR A 183 -18.54 23.44 -0.59
C TYR A 183 -19.03 24.71 -1.28
N LEU A 184 -19.98 25.38 -0.62
CA LEU A 184 -20.54 26.67 -1.01
C LEU A 184 -20.29 27.69 0.10
N SER A 185 -19.76 28.85 -0.26
CA SER A 185 -19.54 29.96 0.66
C SER A 185 -19.75 31.30 -0.03
N ASN A 186 -20.12 32.31 0.75
CA ASN A 186 -20.15 33.71 0.34
C ASN A 186 -18.76 34.39 0.43
N ASN A 187 -17.67 33.62 0.47
CA ASN A 187 -16.27 34.06 0.66
C ASN A 187 -15.98 34.70 2.04
N ASP A 188 -16.75 34.35 3.07
CA ASP A 188 -16.65 34.91 4.45
C ASP A 188 -16.52 33.84 5.54
N SER A 189 -16.20 32.60 5.18
CA SER A 189 -16.31 31.39 6.02
C SER A 189 -15.52 31.42 7.32
N ILE A 190 -14.45 32.21 7.37
CA ILE A 190 -13.56 32.34 8.53
C ILE A 190 -13.31 33.81 8.87
N LYS A 191 -14.30 34.71 8.67
CA LYS A 191 -14.15 36.11 9.12
C LYS A 191 -14.39 36.36 10.62
N ASN A 192 -14.74 35.33 11.40
CA ASN A 192 -15.03 35.48 12.84
C ASN A 192 -14.37 34.43 13.76
N GLY A 193 -13.13 34.00 13.49
CA GLY A 193 -12.34 33.35 14.54
C GLY A 193 -11.19 32.46 14.08
N MET A 194 -9.97 33.01 14.13
CA MET A 194 -8.83 32.49 14.89
C MET A 194 -7.66 33.47 14.72
N ILE A 195 -7.49 34.40 15.67
CA ILE A 195 -6.26 35.20 15.77
C ILE A 195 -5.19 34.23 16.26
N ILE A 196 -4.32 33.75 15.36
CA ILE A 196 -3.03 33.18 15.77
C ILE A 196 -2.07 34.38 15.85
N SER A 197 -2.00 35.02 17.01
CA SER A 197 -0.96 36.00 17.29
C SER A 197 0.39 35.26 17.36
N LYS A 198 1.18 35.31 16.29
CA LYS A 198 2.62 35.07 16.39
C LYS A 198 3.25 36.32 16.98
N THR A 199 3.59 36.31 18.27
CA THR A 199 4.60 37.20 18.85
C THR A 199 5.12 36.59 20.15
N GLU A 200 6.19 35.83 20.07
CA GLU A 200 7.21 35.78 21.13
C GLU A 200 8.58 35.76 20.43
N GLU A 201 9.26 36.91 20.44
CA GLU A 201 10.69 37.00 20.15
C GLU A 201 11.47 36.43 21.36
N PRO A 202 12.54 35.65 21.13
CA PRO A 202 13.39 35.19 22.22
C PRO A 202 14.27 36.33 22.75
N LEU A 203 14.09 36.67 24.03
CA LEU A 203 15.01 37.54 24.78
C LEU A 203 16.40 36.91 24.84
N LEU A 204 17.40 37.59 24.28
CA LEU A 204 18.83 37.32 24.51
C LEU A 204 19.23 37.83 25.91
N PRO A 205 19.94 37.04 26.73
CA PRO A 205 20.45 37.51 28.01
C PRO A 205 21.75 38.32 27.84
N MET A 206 21.83 39.46 28.54
CA MET A 206 23.09 40.11 28.94
C MET A 206 23.69 39.38 30.15
#